data_AF-A0A6N2ZEI9-F1
#
_entry.id   AF-A0A6N2ZEI9-F1
#
_cell.length_a   1.000
_cell.length_b   1.000
_cell.length_c   1.000
_cell.angle_alpha   90.00
_cell.angle_beta   90.00
_cell.angle_gamma   90.00
#
_symmetry.space_group_name_H-M   'P 1'
#
loop_
_entity.id
_entity.type
_entity.pdbx_description
1 polymer ?
#
loop_
_entity_poly.entity_id
_entity_poly.type
_entity_poly.pdbx_seq_one_letter_code
_entity_poly.pdbx_strand_id
1 'polypeptide(L)'
;MINKEQIKQQREAIDSLYELVKNAPASERKDAAMAYCEGCIAACDLGLKVLNGKKAEPAKTEETPAVDDAPKVEEQPAEKPKRKRTTKKKAPVEEVLPVEDAPVVDEEDDLDDLL
;
A
#
# COMPACT_ATOMS: atom_id res chain seq x y z
N MET A 1 15.59 -4.01 -14.90
CA MET A 1 15.36 -5.38 -14.38
C MET A 1 15.98 -5.40 -12.99
N ILE A 2 15.23 -5.79 -11.96
CA ILE A 2 15.75 -5.86 -10.58
C ILE A 2 16.74 -7.04 -10.47
N ASN A 3 17.91 -6.79 -9.90
CA ASN A 3 18.95 -7.80 -9.64
C ASN A 3 19.07 -8.10 -8.13
N LYS A 4 19.66 -9.25 -7.77
CA LYS A 4 19.82 -9.73 -6.39
C LYS A 4 20.49 -8.72 -5.47
N GLU A 5 21.54 -8.06 -5.97
CA GLU A 5 22.28 -7.07 -5.18
C GLU A 5 21.40 -5.87 -4.82
N GLN A 6 20.54 -5.44 -5.74
CA GLN A 6 19.61 -4.33 -5.49
C GLN A 6 18.56 -4.71 -4.43
N ILE A 7 18.08 -5.96 -4.43
CA ILE A 7 17.13 -6.41 -3.41
C ILE A 7 17.80 -6.50 -2.03
N LYS A 8 19.07 -6.94 -1.96
CA LYS A 8 19.83 -6.95 -0.69
C LYS A 8 20.03 -5.53 -0.15
N GLN A 9 20.47 -4.61 -1.00
CA GLN A 9 20.64 -3.21 -0.62
C GLN A 9 19.32 -2.58 -0.16
N GLN A 10 18.20 -2.89 -0.85
CA GLN A 10 16.88 -2.45 -0.43
C GLN A 10 16.51 -3.02 0.95
N ARG A 11 16.76 -4.30 1.20
CA ARG A 11 16.50 -4.95 2.49
C ARG A 11 17.29 -4.28 3.62
N GLU A 12 18.59 -4.04 3.43
CA GLU A 12 19.45 -3.37 4.42
C GLU A 12 19.02 -1.92 4.69
N ALA A 13 18.58 -1.20 3.65
CA ALA A 13 18.03 0.14 3.80
C ALA A 13 16.70 0.13 4.60
N ILE A 14 15.84 -0.87 4.36
CA ILE A 14 14.57 -1.02 5.11
C ILE A 14 14.85 -1.46 6.56
N ASP A 15 15.82 -2.33 6.81
CA ASP A 15 16.23 -2.71 8.18
C ASP A 15 16.70 -1.47 8.96
N SER A 16 17.48 -0.60 8.33
CA SER A 16 17.92 0.67 8.92
C SER A 16 16.74 1.61 9.20
N LEU A 17 15.78 1.69 8.27
CA LEU A 17 14.55 2.47 8.46
C LEU A 17 13.69 1.91 9.60
N TYR A 18 13.56 0.59 9.69
CA TYR A 18 12.81 -0.09 10.74
C TYR A 18 13.36 0.28 12.13
N GLU A 19 14.67 0.25 12.31
CA GLU A 19 15.29 0.65 13.57
C GLU A 19 15.07 2.15 13.88
N LEU A 20 15.05 3.03 12.87
CA LEU A 20 14.68 4.45 13.07
C LEU A 20 13.22 4.58 13.53
N VAL A 21 12.30 3.88 12.86
CA VAL A 21 10.86 3.90 13.21
C VAL A 21 10.65 3.33 14.62
N LYS A 22 11.35 2.25 14.98
CA LYS A 22 11.29 1.63 16.30
C LYS A 22 11.77 2.56 17.41
N ASN A 23 12.75 3.42 17.14
CA ASN A 23 13.22 4.43 18.09
C ASN A 23 12.33 5.69 18.15
N ALA A 24 11.37 5.85 17.23
CA ALA A 24 10.43 6.96 17.24
C ALA A 24 9.46 6.89 18.45
N PRO A 25 8.87 8.02 18.88
CA PRO A 25 7.85 8.03 19.92
C PRO A 25 6.62 7.20 19.52
N ALA A 26 5.99 6.57 20.52
CA ALA A 26 4.81 5.73 20.30
C ALA A 26 3.66 6.56 19.68
N SER A 27 3.14 6.08 18.56
CA SER A 27 2.00 6.64 17.84
C SER A 27 1.42 5.56 16.92
N GLU A 28 0.14 5.65 16.57
CA GLU A 28 -0.46 4.70 15.61
C GLU A 28 0.27 4.71 14.25
N ARG A 29 0.86 5.84 13.87
CA ARG A 29 1.68 5.96 12.65
C ARG A 29 2.99 5.20 12.76
N LYS A 30 3.58 5.11 13.95
CA LYS A 30 4.78 4.30 14.21
C LYS A 30 4.46 2.83 14.00
N ASP A 31 3.36 2.34 14.56
CA ASP A 31 2.98 0.92 14.44
C ASP A 31 2.69 0.56 12.98
N ALA A 32 1.98 1.42 12.26
CA ALA A 32 1.77 1.26 10.81
C ALA A 32 3.09 1.28 10.01
N ALA A 33 4.01 2.17 10.35
CA ALA A 33 5.31 2.25 9.70
C ALA A 33 6.21 1.05 10.00
N MET A 34 6.16 0.49 11.21
CA MET A 34 6.85 -0.76 11.55
C MET A 34 6.30 -1.92 10.73
N ALA A 35 4.98 -2.08 10.70
CA ALA A 35 4.33 -3.12 9.89
C ALA A 35 4.65 -2.98 8.40
N TYR A 36 4.74 -1.76 7.87
CA TYR A 36 5.16 -1.51 6.50
C TYR A 36 6.60 -2.00 6.25
N CYS A 37 7.54 -1.65 7.12
CA CYS A 37 8.93 -2.09 7.00
C CYS A 37 9.05 -3.62 7.05
N GLU A 38 8.35 -4.28 7.99
CA GLU A 38 8.29 -5.74 8.10
C GLU A 38 7.76 -6.39 6.81
N GLY A 39 6.68 -5.83 6.25
CA GLY A 39 6.12 -6.27 4.97
C GLY A 39 7.10 -6.11 3.81
N CYS A 40 7.83 -5.00 3.74
CA CYS A 40 8.82 -4.78 2.68
C CYS A 40 10.05 -5.69 2.83
N ILE A 41 10.50 -6.00 4.04
CA ILE A 41 11.59 -6.96 4.29
C ILE A 41 11.15 -8.35 3.82
N ALA A 42 9.94 -8.79 4.18
CA ALA A 42 9.39 -10.07 3.72
C ALA A 42 9.27 -10.13 2.19
N ALA A 43 8.86 -9.03 1.54
CA ALA A 43 8.83 -8.94 0.09
C ALA A 43 10.23 -9.01 -0.54
N CYS A 44 11.25 -8.41 0.06
CA CYS A 44 12.64 -8.52 -0.38
C CYS A 44 13.13 -9.97 -0.29
N ASP A 45 12.85 -10.66 0.82
CA ASP A 45 13.23 -12.07 1.02
C ASP A 45 12.55 -12.99 -0.01
N LEU A 46 11.26 -12.74 -0.30
CA LEU A 46 10.55 -13.45 -1.36
C LEU A 46 11.16 -13.15 -2.74
N GLY A 47 11.49 -11.89 -3.04
CA GLY A 47 12.15 -11.49 -4.29
C GLY A 47 13.50 -12.18 -4.47
N LEU A 48 14.30 -12.29 -3.42
CA LEU A 48 15.56 -13.04 -3.43
C LEU A 48 15.32 -14.53 -3.65
N LYS A 49 14.31 -15.13 -2.99
CA LYS A 49 13.93 -16.53 -3.18
C LYS A 49 13.55 -16.81 -4.62
N VAL A 50 12.75 -15.96 -5.26
CA VAL A 50 12.35 -16.10 -6.68
C VAL A 50 13.56 -15.95 -7.62
N LEU A 51 14.45 -14.98 -7.37
CA LEU A 51 15.67 -14.79 -8.16
C LEU A 51 16.71 -15.92 -7.97
N ASN A 52 16.71 -16.59 -6.83
CA ASN A 52 17.54 -17.78 -6.55
C ASN A 52 16.92 -19.05 -7.12
N GLY A 53 15.58 -19.18 -7.06
CA GLY A 53 14.80 -20.31 -7.57
C GLY A 53 14.80 -20.43 -9.10
N LYS A 54 15.21 -19.40 -9.84
CA LYS A 54 15.41 -19.52 -11.30
C LYS A 54 16.53 -20.51 -11.71
N LYS A 55 17.18 -21.18 -10.75
CA LYS A 55 18.10 -22.33 -10.96
C LYS A 55 17.64 -23.65 -10.30
N ALA A 56 16.46 -23.76 -9.71
CA ALA A 56 15.99 -25.01 -9.11
C ALA A 56 14.49 -25.25 -9.34
N GLU A 57 14.18 -26.49 -9.75
CA GLU A 57 12.91 -27.15 -10.10
C GLU A 57 11.56 -26.59 -9.59
N PRO A 58 10.47 -26.80 -10.36
CA PRO A 58 9.11 -26.49 -9.95
C PRO A 58 8.51 -27.64 -9.11
N ALA A 59 8.52 -27.52 -7.78
CA ALA A 59 7.61 -28.19 -6.82
C ALA A 59 7.98 -27.70 -5.41
N LYS A 60 7.07 -27.34 -4.50
CA LYS A 60 5.72 -27.82 -4.23
C LYS A 60 4.80 -26.70 -3.78
N THR A 61 3.57 -26.78 -4.25
CA THR A 61 2.37 -26.26 -3.61
C THR A 61 2.17 -26.94 -2.26
N GLU A 62 2.46 -26.25 -1.16
CA GLU A 62 2.01 -26.48 0.23
C GLU A 62 2.73 -25.37 1.02
N GLU A 63 2.11 -24.33 1.53
CA GLU A 63 0.99 -24.29 2.45
C GLU A 63 0.45 -22.85 2.38
N THR A 64 -0.75 -22.66 1.85
CA THR A 64 -1.53 -21.46 2.16
C THR A 64 -1.81 -21.52 3.65
N PRO A 65 -1.44 -20.52 4.48
CA PRO A 65 -1.96 -20.49 5.84
C PRO A 65 -3.47 -20.41 5.71
N ALA A 66 -4.14 -21.46 6.19
CA ALA A 66 -5.57 -21.45 6.38
C ALA A 66 -5.88 -20.23 7.24
N VAL A 67 -6.62 -19.29 6.67
CA VAL A 67 -7.36 -18.29 7.43
C VAL A 67 -8.45 -19.07 8.17
N ASP A 68 -8.08 -19.69 9.28
CA ASP A 68 -8.97 -20.36 10.23
C ASP A 68 -8.90 -19.56 11.53
N ASP A 69 -9.59 -18.42 11.54
CA ASP A 69 -10.29 -17.92 12.73
C ASP A 69 -11.34 -16.90 12.27
N ALA A 70 -12.47 -17.42 11.79
CA ALA A 70 -13.71 -16.67 11.70
C ALA A 70 -14.77 -17.52 12.40
N PRO A 71 -15.24 -17.15 13.61
CA PRO A 71 -16.26 -17.90 14.29
C PRO A 71 -17.57 -17.82 13.51
N LYS A 72 -18.07 -19.00 13.17
CA LYS A 72 -19.34 -19.25 12.50
C LYS A 72 -20.49 -19.24 13.50
N VAL A 73 -21.28 -18.16 13.54
CA VAL A 73 -22.64 -18.04 14.12
C VAL A 73 -23.26 -16.81 13.42
N GLU A 74 -24.44 -16.75 12.80
CA GLU A 74 -25.67 -17.55 12.80
C GLU A 74 -26.41 -17.28 11.47
N GLU A 75 -27.30 -18.21 11.15
CA GLU A 75 -28.18 -18.31 9.99
C GLU A 75 -29.27 -17.21 9.96
N GLN A 76 -29.49 -16.52 8.84
CA GLN A 76 -30.81 -16.00 8.46
C GLN A 76 -30.95 -15.82 6.92
N PRO A 77 -32.15 -16.05 6.34
CA PRO A 77 -32.29 -16.60 4.99
C PRO A 77 -32.43 -15.55 3.88
N ALA A 78 -32.22 -16.08 2.66
CA ALA A 78 -32.23 -15.41 1.37
C ALA A 78 -33.57 -14.80 0.94
N GLU A 79 -33.51 -13.62 0.29
CA GLU A 79 -34.41 -13.28 -0.81
C GLU A 79 -33.65 -12.70 -2.01
N LYS A 80 -34.12 -13.10 -3.19
CA LYS A 80 -33.46 -13.12 -4.49
C LYS A 80 -33.66 -11.82 -5.31
N PRO A 81 -32.98 -11.67 -6.47
CA PRO A 81 -32.58 -10.39 -7.05
C PRO A 81 -33.56 -9.82 -8.08
N LYS A 82 -33.54 -8.49 -8.28
CA LYS A 82 -34.10 -7.84 -9.48
C LYS A 82 -33.10 -6.88 -10.12
N ARG A 83 -32.45 -7.37 -11.18
CA ARG A 83 -31.84 -6.57 -12.26
C ARG A 83 -32.80 -5.46 -12.72
N LYS A 84 -32.31 -4.22 -12.82
CA LYS A 84 -32.63 -3.31 -13.94
C LYS A 84 -31.42 -2.46 -14.31
N ARG A 85 -30.86 -2.79 -15.47
CA ARG A 85 -29.96 -1.96 -16.31
C ARG A 85 -30.77 -0.78 -16.85
N THR A 86 -30.21 0.44 -16.86
CA THR A 86 -30.05 1.34 -18.04
C THR A 86 -29.94 2.84 -17.67
N THR A 87 -28.93 3.50 -18.26
CA THR A 87 -28.94 4.86 -18.85
C THR A 87 -28.72 6.12 -17.98
N LYS A 88 -27.47 6.58 -17.99
CA LYS A 88 -26.96 7.90 -18.46
C LYS A 88 -27.76 9.19 -18.14
N LYS A 89 -27.23 10.03 -17.24
CA LYS A 89 -27.11 11.52 -17.34
C LYS A 89 -26.22 12.03 -16.18
N LYS A 90 -25.03 12.60 -16.45
CA LYS A 90 -24.65 14.02 -16.22
C LYS A 90 -25.36 14.65 -15.01
N ALA A 91 -24.72 15.23 -13.99
CA ALA A 91 -23.49 16.03 -13.92
C ALA A 91 -22.95 16.05 -12.46
N PRO A 92 -21.67 16.39 -12.24
CA PRO A 92 -21.08 16.52 -10.90
C PRO A 92 -21.76 17.64 -10.12
N VAL A 93 -22.22 17.34 -8.91
CA VAL A 93 -22.68 18.36 -7.97
C VAL A 93 -21.44 18.98 -7.36
N GLU A 94 -21.19 20.21 -7.79
CA GLU A 94 -20.36 21.23 -7.15
C GLU A 94 -20.66 21.28 -5.64
N GLU A 95 -19.82 20.63 -4.83
CA GLU A 95 -19.73 20.96 -3.41
C GLU A 95 -18.69 22.07 -3.30
N VAL A 96 -19.14 23.28 -3.62
CA VAL A 96 -18.44 24.53 -3.31
C VAL A 96 -18.44 24.66 -1.79
N LEU A 97 -17.39 24.15 -1.15
CA LEU A 97 -17.00 24.65 0.15
C LEU A 97 -16.70 26.16 -0.01
N PRO A 98 -17.31 27.04 0.79
CA PRO A 98 -16.94 28.46 0.81
C PRO A 98 -15.48 28.54 1.26
N VAL A 99 -14.57 28.79 0.32
CA VAL A 99 -13.21 29.18 0.66
C VAL A 99 -13.32 30.61 1.19
N GLU A 100 -12.97 30.78 2.47
CA GLU A 100 -12.80 32.11 3.04
C GLU A 100 -11.79 32.89 2.20
N ASP A 101 -12.17 34.11 1.88
CA ASP A 101 -11.43 35.14 1.17
C ASP A 101 -10.10 35.43 1.91
N ALA A 102 -9.02 34.82 1.44
CA ALA A 102 -7.66 35.26 1.70
C ALA A 102 -7.10 35.80 0.38
N PRO A 103 -6.54 37.02 0.33
CA PRO A 103 -6.05 37.60 -0.91
C PRO A 103 -4.94 36.73 -1.49
N VAL A 104 -5.14 36.31 -2.73
CA VAL A 104 -4.15 35.68 -3.60
C VAL A 104 -3.03 36.69 -3.82
N VAL A 105 -1.93 36.53 -3.09
CA VAL A 105 -0.66 37.17 -3.45
C VAL A 105 0.00 36.25 -4.46
N ASP A 106 -0.05 36.73 -5.69
CA ASP A 106 0.66 36.28 -6.88
C ASP A 106 2.19 36.34 -6.60
N GLU A 107 2.83 35.19 -6.39
CA GLU A 107 4.29 35.03 -6.43
C GLU A 107 4.65 33.89 -7.40
N GLU A 108 4.31 34.08 -8.68
CA GLU A 108 4.82 33.28 -9.80
C GLU A 108 5.69 34.13 -10.74
N ASP A 109 6.70 34.85 -10.21
CA ASP A 109 7.61 35.67 -11.05
C ASP A 109 9.08 35.73 -10.55
N ASP A 110 9.65 34.66 -9.95
CA ASP A 110 11.09 34.67 -9.55
C ASP A 110 11.81 33.32 -9.76
N LEU A 111 11.41 32.53 -10.76
CA LEU A 111 12.07 31.25 -11.11
C LEU A 111 12.65 31.18 -12.53
N ASP A 112 12.73 32.32 -13.24
CA ASP A 112 13.31 32.41 -14.59
C ASP A 112 14.66 33.17 -14.65
N ASP A 113 15.27 33.51 -13.50
CA ASP A 113 16.57 34.23 -13.44
C ASP A 113 17.74 33.37 -12.91
N LEU A 114 17.73 32.05 -13.16
CA LEU A 114 18.88 31.20 -12.83
C LEU A 114 19.16 30.09 -13.84
N LEU A 115 19.46 30.50 -15.08
CA LEU A 115 20.13 29.69 -16.10
C LEU A 115 21.39 30.42 -16.62
#